data_AF-A0A0M3AUR4-F1
#
_entry.id   AF-A0A0M3AUR4-F1
#
_cell.length_a   1.000
_cell.length_b   1.000
_cell.length_c   1.000
_cell.angle_alpha   90.00
_cell.angle_beta   90.00
_cell.angle_gamma   90.00
#
_symmetry.space_group_name_H-M   'P 1'
#
loop_
_entity.id
_entity.type
_entity.pdbx_description
1 polymer ?
#
loop_
_entity_poly.entity_id
_entity_poly.type
_entity_poly.pdbx_seq_one_letter_code
_entity_poly.pdbx_strand_id
1 'polypeptide(L)'
;MTNLLDLAQRLDDCWLDIVAPDDKAASFARCANLMQEAATLLRSHGIPRDISTAPPGDGWILGYDPSIAEPGRSPWVPMTRGDGGWYDDGVDVYQPTMWVPLPDPQPEPSGWRPAEGHIEIAAGMLQGRPVFIASIIKPDGTQDIPRDCRLANTAEGIRAEGLSWASDLNLPVVDMIDANVVPFRLGDQQ
;
A
#
# COMPACT_ATOMS: atom_id res chain seq x y z
N MET A 1 4.99 -13.24 -20.17
CA MET A 1 6.07 -12.73 -19.30
C MET A 1 7.18 -13.76 -19.29
N THR A 2 8.42 -13.38 -19.59
CA THR A 2 9.57 -14.30 -19.53
C THR A 2 9.81 -14.68 -18.06
N ASN A 3 9.76 -15.97 -17.74
CA ASN A 3 10.05 -16.49 -16.40
C ASN A 3 11.57 -16.35 -16.14
N LEU A 4 11.96 -15.88 -14.96
CA LEU A 4 13.38 -15.79 -14.55
C LEU A 4 14.13 -17.11 -14.73
N LEU A 5 13.45 -18.24 -14.50
CA LEU A 5 14.01 -19.59 -14.69
C LEU A 5 14.20 -19.95 -16.17
N ASP A 6 13.27 -19.55 -17.04
CA ASP A 6 13.40 -19.72 -18.50
C ASP A 6 14.57 -18.90 -19.05
N LEU A 7 14.71 -17.66 -18.57
CA LEU A 7 15.80 -16.78 -18.96
C LEU A 7 17.16 -17.31 -18.49
N ALA A 8 17.24 -17.84 -17.27
CA ALA A 8 18.45 -18.46 -16.74
C ALA A 8 18.85 -19.69 -17.57
N GLN A 9 17.90 -20.57 -17.91
CA GLN A 9 18.17 -21.73 -18.77
C GLN A 9 18.67 -21.30 -20.15
N ARG A 10 18.02 -20.31 -20.77
CA ARG A 10 18.42 -19.78 -22.09
C ARG A 10 19.80 -19.13 -22.09
N LEU A 11 20.21 -18.52 -20.98
CA LEU A 11 21.57 -18.01 -20.80
C LEU A 11 22.60 -19.14 -20.69
N ASP A 12 22.28 -20.19 -19.94
CA ASP A 12 23.16 -21.35 -19.75
C ASP A 12 23.38 -22.10 -21.08
N ASP A 13 22.31 -22.30 -21.85
CA ASP A 13 22.37 -22.89 -23.19
C ASP A 13 23.24 -22.05 -24.15
N CYS A 14 23.09 -20.72 -24.10
CA CYS A 14 23.91 -19.80 -24.90
C CYS A 14 25.39 -19.80 -24.48
N TRP A 15 25.68 -19.92 -23.17
CA TRP A 15 27.05 -20.05 -22.69
C TRP A 15 27.68 -21.35 -23.19
N LEU A 16 26.94 -22.46 -23.12
CA LEU A 16 27.38 -23.77 -23.63
C LEU A 16 27.67 -23.73 -25.14
N ASP A 17 26.83 -23.06 -25.93
CA ASP A 17 27.05 -22.85 -27.37
C ASP A 17 28.35 -22.08 -27.68
N ILE A 18 28.79 -21.19 -26.78
CA ILE A 18 30.03 -20.41 -26.94
C ILE A 18 31.26 -21.26 -26.56
N VAL A 19 31.20 -22.02 -25.47
CA VAL A 19 32.37 -22.77 -24.94
C VAL A 19 32.54 -24.15 -25.58
N ALA A 20 31.47 -24.72 -26.16
CA ALA A 20 31.49 -26.01 -26.84
C ALA A 20 30.67 -25.93 -28.15
N PRO A 21 31.12 -25.12 -29.14
CA PRO A 21 30.36 -24.89 -30.36
C PRO A 21 30.24 -26.17 -31.20
N ASP A 22 29.01 -26.53 -31.55
CA ASP A 22 28.71 -27.53 -32.59
C ASP A 22 28.44 -26.83 -33.94
N ASP A 23 28.12 -27.60 -34.98
CA ASP A 23 27.82 -27.09 -36.33
C ASP A 23 26.57 -26.19 -36.38
N LYS A 24 25.86 -26.01 -35.25
CA LYS A 24 24.66 -25.19 -35.07
C LYS A 24 24.84 -24.08 -34.02
N ALA A 25 26.08 -23.75 -33.64
CA ALA A 25 26.37 -22.75 -32.62
C ALA A 25 25.55 -21.45 -32.80
N ALA A 26 24.88 -21.01 -31.73
CA ALA A 26 24.17 -19.74 -31.72
C ALA A 26 25.11 -18.59 -32.13
N SER A 27 24.63 -17.70 -33.01
CA SER A 27 25.43 -16.53 -33.36
C SER A 27 25.73 -15.70 -32.10
N PHE A 28 26.94 -15.16 -32.01
CA PHE A 28 27.34 -14.24 -30.93
C PHE A 28 26.33 -13.11 -30.71
N ALA A 29 25.67 -12.65 -31.78
CA ALA A 29 24.60 -11.65 -31.71
C ALA A 29 23.34 -12.15 -30.95
N ARG A 30 22.94 -13.41 -31.13
CA ARG A 30 21.83 -14.03 -30.37
C ARG A 30 22.15 -14.09 -28.89
N CYS A 31 23.37 -14.47 -28.55
CA CYS A 31 23.86 -14.51 -27.17
C CYS A 31 23.96 -13.13 -26.52
N ALA A 32 24.46 -12.12 -27.25
CA ALA A 32 24.50 -10.74 -26.78
C ALA A 32 23.09 -10.18 -26.47
N ASN A 33 22.10 -10.48 -27.31
CA ASN A 33 20.71 -10.07 -27.07
C ASN A 33 20.11 -10.76 -25.83
N LEU A 34 20.39 -12.04 -25.60
CA LEU A 34 19.97 -12.77 -24.41
C LEU A 34 20.60 -12.20 -23.13
N MET A 35 21.89 -11.89 -23.15
CA MET A 35 22.58 -11.24 -22.03
C MET A 35 21.99 -9.86 -21.73
N GLN A 36 21.62 -9.10 -22.76
CA GLN A 36 20.97 -7.79 -22.59
C GLN A 36 19.56 -7.93 -22.01
N GLU A 37 18.77 -8.91 -22.46
CA GLU A 37 17.44 -9.25 -21.90
C GLU A 37 17.58 -9.60 -20.41
N ALA A 38 18.53 -10.48 -20.08
CA ALA A 38 18.79 -10.89 -18.70
C ALA A 38 19.28 -9.77 -17.81
N ALA A 39 20.22 -8.94 -18.29
CA ALA A 39 20.69 -7.77 -17.56
C ALA A 39 19.54 -6.79 -17.28
N THR A 40 18.65 -6.59 -18.25
CA THR A 40 17.46 -5.74 -18.08
C THR A 40 16.51 -6.33 -17.04
N LEU A 41 16.27 -7.64 -17.10
CA LEU A 41 15.34 -8.32 -16.20
C LEU A 41 15.88 -8.36 -14.76
N LEU A 42 17.17 -8.67 -14.57
CA LEU A 42 17.85 -8.59 -13.27
C LEU A 42 17.85 -7.18 -12.70
N ARG A 43 18.09 -6.14 -13.52
CA ARG A 43 17.99 -4.74 -13.07
C ARG A 43 16.58 -4.39 -12.62
N SER A 44 15.57 -4.90 -13.30
CA SER A 44 14.17 -4.62 -12.96
C SER A 44 13.70 -5.33 -11.68
N HIS A 45 14.21 -6.52 -11.36
CA HIS A 45 13.73 -7.34 -10.22
C HIS A 45 14.67 -7.40 -9.02
N GLY A 46 15.98 -7.25 -9.23
CA GLY A 46 17.00 -7.55 -8.21
C GLY A 46 17.83 -6.35 -7.74
N ILE A 47 17.68 -5.18 -8.35
CA ILE A 47 18.37 -3.97 -7.88
C ILE A 47 17.44 -3.21 -6.94
N PRO A 48 17.82 -3.07 -5.65
CA PRO A 48 17.11 -2.23 -4.70
C PRO A 48 16.95 -0.80 -5.22
N ARG A 49 15.75 -0.26 -5.07
CA ARG A 49 15.40 1.11 -5.41
C ARG A 49 15.04 1.86 -4.13
N ASP A 50 15.17 3.18 -4.17
CA ASP A 50 14.73 4.04 -3.07
C ASP A 50 13.23 3.83 -2.79
N ILE A 51 12.86 3.69 -1.53
CA ILE A 51 11.47 3.43 -1.12
C ILE A 51 10.48 4.49 -1.63
N SER A 52 10.91 5.74 -1.79
CA SER A 52 10.06 6.83 -2.31
C SER A 52 9.57 6.59 -3.75
N THR A 53 10.24 5.68 -4.47
CA THR A 53 9.90 5.30 -5.85
C THR A 53 9.00 4.06 -5.94
N ALA A 54 8.61 3.48 -4.80
CA ALA A 54 7.72 2.32 -4.78
C ALA A 54 6.36 2.68 -5.41
N PRO A 55 5.73 1.75 -6.16
CA PRO A 55 4.47 2.02 -6.85
C PRO A 55 3.41 2.56 -5.88
N PRO A 56 2.64 3.58 -6.28
CA PRO A 56 1.48 3.99 -5.51
C PRO A 56 0.39 2.93 -5.65
N GLY A 57 -0.10 2.36 -4.55
CA GLY A 57 -1.20 1.39 -4.57
C GLY A 57 -1.14 0.36 -3.44
N ASP A 58 -1.95 -0.68 -3.59
CA ASP A 58 -2.15 -1.81 -2.68
C ASP A 58 -1.29 -3.05 -2.98
N GLY A 59 -0.47 -2.97 -4.02
CA GLY A 59 0.44 -4.05 -4.40
C GLY A 59 1.52 -4.31 -3.35
N TRP A 60 2.02 -5.54 -3.34
CA TRP A 60 3.07 -5.97 -2.44
C TRP A 60 4.47 -5.72 -3.02
N ILE A 61 5.39 -5.31 -2.15
CA ILE A 61 6.81 -5.18 -2.44
C ILE A 61 7.63 -6.01 -1.47
N LEU A 62 8.90 -6.24 -1.78
CA LEU A 62 9.88 -6.67 -0.79
C LEU A 62 10.67 -5.44 -0.35
N GLY A 63 10.40 -4.94 0.85
CA GLY A 63 11.06 -3.76 1.40
C GLY A 63 12.21 -4.13 2.34
N TYR A 64 13.25 -3.31 2.35
CA TYR A 64 14.39 -3.43 3.26
C TYR A 64 14.25 -2.46 4.43
N ASP A 65 14.04 -3.00 5.62
CA ASP A 65 14.03 -2.23 6.87
C ASP A 65 15.31 -2.53 7.67
N PRO A 66 16.25 -1.58 7.76
CA PRO A 66 17.50 -1.79 8.50
C PRO A 66 17.31 -1.91 10.02
N SER A 67 16.19 -1.44 10.57
CA SER A 67 15.95 -1.42 12.02
C SER A 67 15.71 -2.81 12.60
N ILE A 68 15.29 -3.77 11.76
CA ILE A 68 15.04 -5.17 12.14
C ILE A 68 16.19 -6.10 11.75
N ALA A 69 17.32 -5.54 11.32
CA ALA A 69 18.50 -6.31 10.96
C ALA A 69 19.16 -6.92 12.21
N GLU A 70 18.84 -8.17 12.50
CA GLU A 70 19.40 -8.93 13.63
C GLU A 70 20.11 -10.21 13.14
N PRO A 71 21.07 -10.76 13.91
CA PRO A 71 21.69 -12.03 13.58
C PRO A 71 20.64 -13.14 13.39
N GLY A 72 20.57 -13.70 12.18
CA GLY A 72 19.62 -14.76 11.83
C GLY A 72 18.25 -14.29 11.33
N ARG A 73 18.01 -12.97 11.24
CA ARG A 73 16.79 -12.40 10.66
C ARG A 73 17.11 -11.62 9.38
N SER A 74 16.34 -11.86 8.33
CA SER A 74 16.42 -11.06 7.10
C SER A 74 15.78 -9.68 7.35
N PRO A 75 16.45 -8.57 7.00
CA PRO A 75 15.85 -7.23 7.01
C PRO A 75 14.92 -6.96 5.82
N TRP A 76 14.80 -7.92 4.90
CA TRP A 76 13.87 -7.87 3.77
C TRP A 76 12.54 -8.51 4.14
N VAL A 77 11.46 -7.75 4.06
CA VAL A 77 10.12 -8.17 4.48
C VAL A 77 9.11 -7.86 3.36
N PRO A 78 8.19 -8.78 3.03
CA PRO A 78 7.06 -8.49 2.17
C PRO A 78 6.15 -7.45 2.83
N MET A 79 5.79 -6.40 2.12
CA MET A 79 4.97 -5.32 2.66
C MET A 79 4.07 -4.68 1.62
N THR A 80 2.95 -4.13 2.08
CA THR A 80 1.99 -3.33 1.32
C THR A 80 1.83 -1.95 1.98
N ARG A 81 1.28 -0.99 1.24
CA ARG A 81 1.10 0.38 1.73
C ARG A 81 -0.18 0.50 2.55
N GLY A 82 -0.13 1.37 3.57
CA GLY A 82 -1.26 1.77 4.41
C GLY A 82 -1.18 3.27 4.74
N ASP A 83 -2.15 3.78 5.49
CA ASP A 83 -2.20 5.21 5.85
C ASP A 83 -1.03 5.64 6.75
N GLY A 84 -0.57 4.75 7.61
CA GLY A 84 0.58 4.99 8.49
C GLY A 84 1.94 4.59 7.90
N GLY A 85 2.01 4.24 6.61
CA GLY A 85 3.26 3.83 5.96
C GLY A 85 3.21 2.44 5.34
N TRP A 86 4.14 1.57 5.74
CA TRP A 86 4.31 0.23 5.17
C TRP A 86 4.03 -0.85 6.21
N TYR A 87 3.28 -1.87 5.80
CA TYR A 87 2.79 -2.93 6.68
C TYR A 87 3.06 -4.31 6.09
N ASP A 88 3.34 -5.29 6.94
CA ASP A 88 3.27 -6.70 6.52
C ASP A 88 1.83 -7.25 6.61
N ASP A 89 1.70 -8.57 6.46
CA ASP A 89 0.42 -9.28 6.60
C ASP A 89 -0.06 -9.36 8.06
N GLY A 90 0.84 -9.16 9.03
CA GLY A 90 0.59 -9.14 10.46
C GLY A 90 0.21 -7.77 11.02
N VAL A 91 0.04 -6.75 10.17
CA VAL A 91 -0.22 -5.34 10.50
C VAL A 91 0.91 -4.63 11.26
N ASP A 92 2.12 -5.18 11.25
CA ASP A 92 3.29 -4.54 11.84
C ASP A 92 3.76 -3.38 10.94
N VAL A 93 4.11 -2.25 11.56
CA VAL A 93 4.59 -1.04 10.84
C VAL A 93 6.08 -1.14 10.61
N TYR A 94 6.52 -0.89 9.37
CA TYR A 94 7.92 -0.86 8.98
C TYR A 94 8.36 0.50 8.45
N GLN A 95 9.66 0.76 8.51
CA GLN A 95 10.32 1.96 7.96
C GLN A 95 11.33 1.56 6.88
N PRO A 96 10.87 0.95 5.77
CA PRO A 96 11.76 0.51 4.71
C PRO A 96 12.50 1.70 4.10
N THR A 97 13.78 1.51 3.77
CA THR A 97 14.60 2.49 3.06
C THR A 97 14.78 2.14 1.58
N MET A 98 14.62 0.87 1.23
CA MET A 98 14.70 0.39 -0.15
C MET A 98 13.61 -0.62 -0.45
N TRP A 99 13.36 -0.88 -1.73
CA TRP A 99 12.43 -1.91 -2.18
C TRP A 99 12.88 -2.60 -3.48
N VAL A 100 12.36 -3.81 -3.69
CA VAL A 100 12.35 -4.51 -4.99
C VAL A 100 10.95 -5.09 -5.24
N PRO A 101 10.57 -5.37 -6.50
CA PRO A 101 9.33 -6.09 -6.78
C PRO A 101 9.30 -7.43 -6.05
N LEU A 102 8.16 -7.76 -5.43
CA LEU A 102 7.97 -9.07 -4.83
C LEU A 102 7.86 -10.12 -5.96
N PRO A 103 8.61 -11.23 -5.93
CA PRO A 103 8.47 -12.28 -6.94
C PRO A 103 7.10 -12.96 -6.89
N ASP A 104 6.64 -13.48 -8.03
CA ASP A 104 5.42 -14.27 -8.10
C ASP A 104 5.59 -15.64 -7.40
N PRO A 105 4.52 -16.18 -6.76
CA PRO A 105 3.20 -15.57 -6.61
C PRO A 105 3.20 -14.50 -5.51
N GLN A 106 2.58 -13.36 -5.81
CA GLN A 106 2.33 -12.32 -4.82
C GLN A 106 1.03 -12.60 -4.04
N PRO A 107 0.92 -12.11 -2.79
CA PRO A 107 -0.35 -12.12 -2.07
C PRO A 107 -1.40 -11.25 -2.79
N GLU A 108 -2.68 -11.43 -2.42
CA GLU A 108 -3.75 -10.56 -2.93
C GLU A 108 -3.49 -9.09 -2.56
N PRO A 109 -3.81 -8.13 -3.45
CA PRO A 109 -3.69 -6.71 -3.13
C PRO A 109 -4.48 -6.36 -1.88
N SER A 110 -3.95 -5.46 -1.06
CA SER A 110 -4.58 -5.07 0.21
C SER A 110 -5.90 -4.28 0.05
N GLY A 111 -6.21 -3.80 -1.16
CA GLY A 111 -7.32 -2.88 -1.42
C GLY A 111 -7.05 -1.45 -0.94
N TRP A 112 -5.87 -1.16 -0.40
CA TRP A 112 -5.47 0.19 -0.02
C TRP A 112 -5.34 1.12 -1.23
N ARG A 113 -5.84 2.34 -1.07
CA ARG A 113 -5.68 3.43 -2.04
C ARG A 113 -5.48 4.72 -1.28
N PRO A 114 -4.78 5.74 -1.82
CA PRO A 114 -4.74 7.06 -1.19
C PRO A 114 -6.14 7.56 -0.84
N ALA A 115 -6.26 8.21 0.32
CA ALA A 115 -7.53 8.81 0.73
C ALA A 115 -7.84 10.03 -0.17
N GLU A 116 -9.11 10.21 -0.51
CA GLU A 116 -9.58 11.30 -1.36
C GLU A 116 -10.86 11.91 -0.79
N GLY A 117 -11.14 13.17 -1.18
CA GLY A 117 -12.35 13.88 -0.75
C GLY A 117 -12.11 14.73 0.49
N HIS A 118 -12.91 14.51 1.53
CA HIS A 118 -12.84 15.28 2.78
C HIS A 118 -13.25 14.44 3.99
N ILE A 119 -12.85 14.89 5.17
CA ILE A 119 -13.36 14.36 6.43
C ILE A 119 -14.63 15.11 6.79
N GLU A 120 -15.75 14.41 6.84
CA GLU A 120 -17.02 14.94 7.31
C GLU A 120 -17.20 14.58 8.78
N ILE A 121 -17.49 15.58 9.61
CA ILE A 121 -17.82 15.41 11.02
C ILE A 121 -19.31 15.63 11.20
N ALA A 122 -20.02 14.62 11.68
CA ALA A 122 -21.46 14.64 11.88
C ALA A 122 -21.84 14.25 13.31
N ALA A 123 -23.03 14.69 13.73
CA ALA A 123 -23.66 14.28 14.97
C ALA A 123 -24.97 13.55 14.68
N GLY A 124 -25.25 12.52 15.47
CA GLY A 124 -26.49 11.76 15.42
C GLY A 124 -26.96 11.38 16.83
N MET A 125 -28.08 10.68 16.89
CA MET A 125 -28.63 10.13 18.13
C MET A 125 -28.76 8.62 17.99
N LEU A 126 -28.15 7.87 18.91
CA LEU A 126 -28.30 6.43 19.02
C LEU A 126 -28.88 6.09 20.38
N GLN A 127 -30.08 5.49 20.40
CA GLN A 127 -30.78 5.11 21.64
C GLN A 127 -30.89 6.25 22.66
N GLY A 128 -31.19 7.47 22.18
CA GLY A 128 -31.34 8.65 23.04
C GLY A 128 -30.02 9.25 23.55
N ARG A 129 -28.86 8.77 23.06
CA ARG A 129 -27.55 9.34 23.37
C ARG A 129 -26.94 10.00 22.12
N PRO A 130 -26.30 11.17 22.26
CA PRO A 130 -25.58 11.76 21.15
C PRO A 130 -24.38 10.88 20.78
N VAL A 131 -24.18 10.70 19.47
CA VAL A 131 -23.00 10.03 18.90
C VAL A 131 -22.40 10.96 17.88
N PHE A 132 -21.08 11.08 17.91
CA PHE A 132 -20.33 11.92 17.00
C PHE A 132 -19.42 11.05 16.15
N ILE A 133 -19.43 11.30 14.84
CA ILE A 133 -18.78 10.46 13.85
C ILE A 133 -17.94 11.35 12.94
N ALA A 134 -16.72 10.90 12.62
CA ALA A 134 -15.94 11.45 11.53
C ALA A 134 -15.71 10.35 10.48
N SER A 135 -16.00 10.67 9.22
CA SER A 135 -15.90 9.74 8.10
C SER A 135 -15.22 10.41 6.92
N ILE A 136 -14.48 9.65 6.11
CA ILE A 136 -13.96 10.13 4.84
C ILE A 136 -15.05 9.98 3.79
N ILE A 137 -15.48 11.09 3.22
CA ILE A 137 -16.45 11.16 2.14
C ILE A 137 -15.71 11.46 0.85
N LYS A 138 -15.81 10.52 -0.10
CA LYS A 138 -15.17 10.62 -1.41
C LYS A 138 -15.83 11.71 -2.26
N PRO A 139 -15.19 12.13 -3.36
CA PRO A 139 -15.76 13.09 -4.31
C PRO A 139 -17.12 12.66 -4.90
N ASP A 140 -17.40 11.36 -4.96
CA ASP A 140 -18.68 10.81 -5.42
C ASP A 140 -19.78 10.79 -4.35
N GLY A 141 -19.48 11.27 -3.13
CA GLY A 141 -20.39 11.31 -1.98
C GLY A 141 -20.48 10.00 -1.21
N THR A 142 -19.77 8.95 -1.63
CA THR A 142 -19.73 7.67 -0.90
C THR A 142 -18.71 7.70 0.23
N GLN A 143 -18.97 6.93 1.28
CA GLN A 143 -17.99 6.72 2.35
C GLN A 143 -16.81 5.87 1.85
N ASP A 144 -15.61 6.17 2.33
CA ASP A 144 -14.43 5.34 2.10
C ASP A 144 -14.38 4.13 3.05
N ILE A 145 -15.18 3.12 2.72
CA ILE A 145 -15.44 1.93 3.56
C ILE A 145 -14.18 1.13 3.98
N PRO A 146 -13.05 1.07 3.25
CA PRO A 146 -11.82 0.47 3.80
C PRO A 146 -11.28 1.20 5.04
N ARG A 147 -11.63 2.48 5.21
CA ARG A 147 -11.25 3.30 6.35
C ARG A 147 -12.47 3.45 7.27
N ASP A 148 -12.44 2.73 8.39
CA ASP A 148 -13.49 2.81 9.40
C ASP A 148 -13.72 4.25 9.87
N CYS A 149 -14.97 4.57 10.21
CA CYS A 149 -15.29 5.86 10.81
C CYS A 149 -14.69 5.99 12.21
N ARG A 150 -14.32 7.21 12.60
CA ARG A 150 -13.95 7.55 13.98
C ARG A 150 -15.19 7.89 14.77
N LEU A 151 -15.22 7.49 16.04
CA LEU A 151 -16.33 7.73 16.94
C LEU A 151 -15.84 8.47 18.19
N ALA A 152 -16.65 9.41 18.66
CA ALA A 152 -16.44 10.05 19.96
C ALA A 152 -17.77 10.31 20.68
N ASN A 153 -17.69 10.49 22.00
CA ASN A 153 -18.86 10.76 22.85
C ASN A 153 -19.15 12.26 23.01
N THR A 154 -18.32 13.14 22.46
CA THR A 154 -18.47 14.60 22.53
C THR A 154 -18.15 15.26 21.19
N ALA A 155 -18.77 16.42 20.94
CA ALA A 155 -18.52 17.23 19.74
C ALA A 155 -17.06 17.70 19.68
N GLU A 156 -16.50 18.13 20.81
CA GLU A 156 -15.10 18.55 20.91
C GLU A 156 -14.14 17.38 20.64
N GLY A 157 -14.45 16.20 21.18
CA GLY A 157 -13.65 15.00 20.97
C GLY A 157 -13.59 14.61 19.50
N ILE A 158 -14.74 14.57 18.81
CA ILE A 158 -14.72 14.20 17.39
C ILE A 158 -14.04 15.24 16.51
N ARG A 159 -14.10 16.52 16.87
CA ARG A 159 -13.40 17.60 16.15
C ARG A 159 -11.89 17.44 16.27
N ALA A 160 -11.40 17.11 17.46
CA ALA A 160 -9.98 16.83 17.67
C ALA A 160 -9.51 15.63 16.85
N GLU A 161 -10.27 14.52 16.89
CA GLU A 161 -9.99 13.32 16.09
C GLU A 161 -10.03 13.61 14.58
N GLY A 162 -11.08 14.30 14.10
CA GLY A 162 -11.21 14.67 12.70
C GLY A 162 -10.10 15.59 12.20
N LEU A 163 -9.64 16.54 13.02
CA LEU A 163 -8.50 17.40 12.70
C LEU A 163 -7.17 16.63 12.68
N SER A 164 -6.95 15.73 13.64
CA SER A 164 -5.78 14.85 13.63
C SER A 164 -5.75 14.01 12.36
N TRP A 165 -6.87 13.38 12.04
CA TRP A 165 -7.00 12.50 10.89
C TRP A 165 -6.86 13.27 9.55
N ALA A 166 -7.34 14.50 9.50
CA ALA A 166 -7.17 15.41 8.35
C ALA A 166 -5.71 15.79 8.14
N SER A 167 -4.97 16.02 9.23
CA SER A 167 -3.54 16.29 9.17
C SER A 167 -2.76 15.09 8.64
N ASP A 168 -3.07 13.89 9.13
CA ASP A 168 -2.38 12.66 8.72
C ASP A 168 -2.60 12.33 7.24
N LEU A 169 -3.83 12.56 6.74
CA LEU A 169 -4.21 12.23 5.37
C LEU A 169 -4.11 13.42 4.40
N ASN A 170 -3.76 14.61 4.90
CA ASN A 170 -3.77 15.87 4.16
C ASN A 170 -5.12 16.12 3.44
N LEU A 171 -6.22 15.92 4.16
CA LEU A 171 -7.59 16.14 3.67
C LEU A 171 -8.24 17.35 4.37
N PRO A 172 -9.14 18.08 3.70
CA PRO A 172 -9.93 19.12 4.35
C PRO A 172 -10.97 18.52 5.32
N VAL A 173 -11.38 19.29 6.31
CA VAL A 173 -12.47 18.95 7.25
C VAL A 173 -13.71 19.76 6.93
N VAL A 174 -14.87 19.10 6.93
CA VAL A 174 -16.20 19.70 6.88
C VAL A 174 -16.92 19.36 8.17
N ASP A 175 -17.17 20.39 9.00
CA ASP A 175 -17.91 20.23 10.25
C ASP A 175 -19.40 20.49 10.01
N MET A 176 -20.19 19.42 10.10
CA MET A 176 -21.64 19.42 9.90
C MET A 176 -22.40 19.38 11.25
N ILE A 177 -21.71 19.48 12.39
CA ILE A 177 -22.35 19.61 13.69
C ILE A 177 -22.95 21.02 13.79
N ASP A 178 -24.17 21.19 13.28
CA ASP A 178 -24.92 22.43 13.44
C ASP A 178 -25.18 22.66 14.94
N ALA A 179 -24.97 23.90 15.40
CA ALA A 179 -25.37 24.34 16.73
C ALA A 179 -26.89 24.22 16.95
N ASN A 180 -27.67 24.09 15.87
CA ASN A 180 -29.12 23.90 15.87
C ASN A 180 -29.58 22.45 15.69
N VAL A 181 -28.70 21.43 15.76
CA VAL A 181 -29.14 20.04 15.91
C VAL A 181 -29.76 19.88 17.30
N VAL A 182 -31.02 20.31 17.43
CA VAL A 182 -31.88 19.98 18.55
C VAL A 182 -31.99 18.45 18.55
N PRO A 183 -31.65 17.75 19.65
CA PRO A 183 -31.91 16.33 19.74
C PRO A 183 -33.37 16.11 19.38
N PHE A 184 -33.65 15.28 18.37
CA PHE A 184 -35.01 14.88 18.07
C PHE A 184 -35.61 14.35 19.38
N ARG A 185 -36.46 15.17 20.03
CA ARG A 185 -37.32 14.67 21.09
C ARG A 185 -38.27 13.74 20.35
N LEU A 186 -38.12 12.44 20.57
CA LEU A 186 -39.24 11.52 20.42
C LEU A 186 -40.33 12.14 21.28
N GLY A 187 -41.28 12.81 20.62
CA GLY A 187 -42.36 13.49 21.31
C GLY A 187 -43.01 12.48 22.23
N ASP A 188 -43.39 12.96 23.42
CA ASP A 188 -44.26 12.25 24.35
C ASP A 188 -45.56 11.90 23.60
N GLN A 189 -45.57 10.81 22.84
CA GLN A 189 -46.79 10.17 22.39
C GLN A 189 -47.25 9.33 23.58
N GLN A 190 -48.20 9.95 24.29
CA GLN A 190 -49.08 9.37 25.30
C GLN A 190 -49.60 8.00 24.89
#